data_AF-A0A969NHL0-F1
#
_entry.id   AF-A0A969NHL0-F1
#
_cell.length_a   1.000
_cell.length_b   1.000
_cell.length_c   1.000
_cell.angle_alpha   90.00
_cell.angle_beta   90.00
_cell.angle_gamma   90.00
#
_symmetry.space_group_name_H-M   'P 1'
#
loop_
_entity.id
_entity.type
_entity.pdbx_description
1 polymer ?
#
loop_
_entity_poly.entity_id
_entity_poly.type
_entity_poly.pdbx_seq_one_letter_code
_entity_poly.pdbx_strand_id
1 'polypeptide(L)'
;MIFDEETKKDLTEDIQLYLQTGRKGLIDKQRFLDVVAKSEERTPVLLQMQDIIIRGKRNIALFMKDLGAVKRLEDERDAIKETLMSKDFDYTTKINTLESFIHENKLQIPMDLDAQTDLITWSDKYSIQLNIIDQQHKKWIEFVNILYKAYKAQAKKKEMAENISKFLDYTDYHFGFEEKYLEDFSCGNFENHRSRHAEFVANIKKYQLRHNNDDQDAVYKLIIYLNNWILNHIQTEDKRYVECFKLNGLS
;
A
#
# COMPACT_ATOMS: atom_id res chain seq x y z
N MET A 1 -10.64 32.12 53.87
CA MET A 1 -9.80 31.20 54.68
C MET A 1 -8.60 30.82 53.82
N ILE A 2 -7.37 31.06 54.29
CA ILE A 2 -6.12 30.85 53.53
C ILE A 2 -5.84 29.34 53.47
N PHE A 3 -5.59 28.78 52.28
CA PHE A 3 -5.24 27.37 52.11
C PHE A 3 -3.91 27.05 52.82
N ASP A 4 -3.81 25.89 53.46
CA ASP A 4 -2.53 25.36 53.93
C ASP A 4 -1.60 25.03 52.76
N GLU A 5 -0.29 25.02 53.03
CA GLU A 5 0.74 24.83 52.00
C GLU A 5 0.73 23.43 51.39
N GLU A 6 0.24 22.43 52.13
CA GLU A 6 0.14 21.04 51.66
C GLU A 6 -0.92 20.93 50.55
N THR A 7 -2.08 21.56 50.75
CA THR A 7 -3.16 21.60 49.76
C THR A 7 -2.76 22.33 48.48
N LYS A 8 -1.97 23.41 48.57
CA LYS A 8 -1.49 24.15 47.37
C LYS A 8 -0.48 23.34 46.57
N LYS A 9 0.39 22.60 47.26
CA LYS A 9 1.43 21.78 46.64
C LYS A 9 0.83 20.61 45.87
N ASP A 10 -0.06 19.85 46.51
CA ASP A 10 -0.77 18.71 45.90
C ASP A 10 -1.48 19.11 44.60
N LEU A 11 -2.22 20.23 44.64
CA LEU A 11 -2.99 20.69 43.48
C LEU A 11 -2.08 21.13 42.32
N THR A 12 -0.91 21.68 42.64
CA THR A 12 0.08 22.09 41.64
C THR A 12 0.69 20.88 40.95
N GLU A 13 0.99 19.83 41.71
CA GLU A 13 1.52 18.56 41.19
C GLU A 13 0.50 17.86 40.27
N ASP A 14 -0.77 17.79 40.67
CA ASP A 14 -1.86 17.22 39.86
C ASP A 14 -2.05 17.97 38.53
N ILE A 15 -1.99 19.31 38.56
CA ILE A 15 -2.11 20.14 37.35
C ILE A 15 -0.91 19.95 36.43
N GLN A 16 0.32 19.91 36.97
CA GLN A 16 1.52 19.68 36.18
C GLN A 16 1.51 18.31 35.51
N LEU A 17 1.09 17.27 36.24
CA LEU A 17 0.99 15.92 35.72
C LEU A 17 -0.06 15.80 34.60
N TYR A 18 -1.21 16.48 34.75
CA TYR A 18 -2.22 16.53 33.68
C TYR A 18 -1.68 17.23 32.42
N LEU A 19 -0.98 18.35 32.58
CA LEU A 19 -0.38 19.10 31.46
C LEU A 19 0.67 18.28 30.69
N GLN A 20 1.44 17.44 31.39
CA GLN A 20 2.44 16.57 30.77
C GLN A 20 1.82 15.33 30.08
N THR A 21 0.78 14.74 30.66
CA THR A 21 0.30 13.41 30.24
C THR A 21 -0.99 13.42 29.42
N GLY A 22 -1.77 14.50 29.47
CA GLY A 22 -3.03 14.65 28.73
C GLY A 22 -4.17 13.71 29.15
N ARG A 23 -4.05 12.94 30.23
CA ARG A 23 -5.08 11.98 30.68
C ARG A 23 -6.22 12.70 31.42
N LYS A 24 -7.40 12.76 30.81
CA LYS A 24 -8.64 13.20 31.46
C LYS A 24 -9.11 12.16 32.47
N GLY A 25 -8.74 12.36 33.74
CA GLY A 25 -9.12 11.49 34.87
C GLY A 25 -8.23 11.62 36.10
N LEU A 26 -7.08 12.30 35.98
CA LEU A 26 -6.13 12.50 37.07
C LEU A 26 -6.53 13.59 38.07
N ILE A 27 -7.48 14.46 37.70
CA ILE A 27 -7.99 15.51 38.59
C ILE A 27 -9.34 15.03 39.13
N ASP A 28 -9.40 14.74 40.43
CA ASP A 28 -10.66 14.43 41.11
C ASP A 28 -11.60 15.63 40.99
N LYS A 29 -12.69 15.41 40.24
CA LYS A 29 -13.67 16.44 39.90
C LYS A 29 -14.36 17.02 41.15
N GLN A 30 -14.59 16.22 42.18
CA GLN A 30 -15.25 16.67 43.40
C GLN A 30 -14.28 17.48 44.27
N ARG A 31 -13.05 16.97 44.44
CA ARG A 31 -11.97 17.69 45.15
C ARG A 31 -11.67 19.04 44.49
N PHE A 32 -11.67 19.08 43.16
CA PHE A 32 -11.48 20.31 42.38
C PHE A 32 -12.61 21.33 42.58
N LEU A 33 -13.88 20.89 42.54
CA LEU A 33 -15.03 21.77 42.78
C LEU A 33 -15.03 22.34 44.20
N ASP A 34 -14.61 21.54 45.18
CA ASP A 34 -14.49 21.97 46.58
C ASP A 34 -13.40 23.04 46.78
N VAL A 35 -12.33 23.00 45.99
CA VAL A 35 -11.27 24.02 45.98
C VAL A 35 -11.75 25.33 45.35
N VAL A 36 -12.42 25.25 44.19
CA VAL A 36 -12.98 26.42 43.50
C VAL A 36 -14.07 27.11 44.33
N ALA A 37 -14.87 26.34 45.07
CA ALA A 37 -15.90 26.89 45.94
C ALA A 37 -15.34 27.65 47.16
N LYS A 38 -14.08 27.40 47.54
CA LYS A 38 -13.44 27.97 48.74
C LYS A 38 -12.47 29.13 48.46
N SER A 39 -12.12 29.43 47.21
CA SER A 39 -11.20 30.53 46.87
C SER A 39 -11.95 31.85 46.63
N GLU A 40 -11.78 32.83 47.52
CA GLU A 40 -12.35 34.18 47.35
C GLU A 40 -11.53 35.08 46.40
N GLU A 41 -10.29 34.70 46.06
CA GLU A 41 -9.48 35.40 45.07
C GLU A 41 -9.54 34.71 43.70
N ARG A 42 -10.08 35.41 42.71
CA ARG A 42 -10.01 34.99 41.29
C ARG A 42 -8.60 35.24 40.75
N THR A 43 -7.66 34.37 41.09
CA THR A 43 -6.23 34.48 40.72
C THR A 43 -5.85 33.57 39.50
N PRO A 44 -4.66 33.77 38.90
CA PRO A 44 -4.19 33.25 37.59
C PRO A 44 -4.46 31.79 37.22
N VAL A 45 -4.71 30.92 38.21
CA VAL A 45 -5.09 29.52 38.00
C VAL A 45 -6.37 29.42 37.15
N LEU A 46 -7.38 30.25 37.41
CA LEU A 46 -8.62 30.28 36.61
C LEU A 46 -8.37 30.66 35.14
N LEU A 47 -7.42 31.56 34.87
CA LEU A 47 -7.05 31.98 33.52
C LEU A 47 -6.25 30.88 32.79
N GLN A 48 -5.31 30.23 33.47
CA GLN A 48 -4.58 29.08 32.91
C GLN A 48 -5.54 27.92 32.59
N MET A 49 -6.54 27.69 33.44
CA MET A 49 -7.56 26.68 33.20
C MET A 49 -8.48 27.03 32.02
N GLN A 50 -8.87 28.29 31.86
CA GLN A 50 -9.59 28.74 30.67
C GLN A 50 -8.78 28.49 29.40
N ASP A 51 -7.49 28.79 29.40
CA ASP A 51 -6.62 28.57 28.26
C ASP A 51 -6.48 27.07 27.91
N ILE A 52 -6.33 26.20 28.91
CA ILE A 52 -6.32 24.73 28.71
C ILE A 52 -7.63 24.24 28.09
N ILE A 53 -8.79 24.74 28.57
CA ILE A 53 -10.10 24.37 28.02
C ILE A 53 -10.23 24.85 26.57
N ILE A 54 -9.78 26.07 26.26
CA ILE A 54 -9.81 26.64 24.91
C ILE A 54 -8.93 25.83 23.95
N ARG A 55 -7.69 25.52 24.35
CA ARG A 55 -6.77 24.67 23.56
C ARG A 55 -7.34 23.27 23.35
N GLY A 56 -7.91 22.66 24.39
CA GLY A 56 -8.58 21.36 24.29
C GLY A 56 -9.76 21.37 23.32
N LYS A 57 -10.61 22.40 23.36
CA LYS A 57 -11.71 22.58 22.40
C LYS A 57 -11.22 22.74 20.97
N ARG A 58 -10.13 23.49 20.75
CA ARG A 58 -9.50 23.68 19.43
C ARG A 58 -8.96 22.37 18.87
N ASN A 59 -8.30 21.55 19.70
CA ASN A 59 -7.78 20.25 19.27
C ASN A 59 -8.90 19.26 18.93
N ILE A 60 -10.00 19.25 19.70
CA ILE A 60 -11.19 18.45 19.38
C ILE A 60 -11.81 18.91 18.05
N ALA A 61 -11.89 20.22 17.80
CA ALA A 61 -12.42 20.75 16.54
C ALA A 61 -11.54 20.36 15.34
N LEU A 62 -10.22 20.36 15.48
CA LEU A 62 -9.28 19.89 14.46
C LEU A 62 -9.46 18.39 14.21
N PHE A 63 -9.50 17.57 15.27
CA PHE A 63 -9.75 16.13 15.16
C PHE A 63 -11.10 15.81 14.50
N MET A 64 -12.17 16.55 14.84
CA MET A 64 -13.47 16.41 14.18
C MET A 64 -13.43 16.80 12.69
N LYS A 65 -12.64 17.82 12.33
CA LYS A 65 -12.43 18.21 10.93
C LYS A 65 -11.70 17.10 10.15
N ASP A 66 -10.69 16.49 10.76
CA ASP A 66 -9.92 15.38 10.18
C ASP A 66 -10.80 14.13 10.02
N LEU A 67 -11.61 13.79 11.04
CA LEU A 67 -12.62 12.72 10.93
C LEU A 67 -13.61 12.98 9.79
N GLY A 68 -14.05 14.23 9.62
CA GLY A 68 -14.89 14.62 8.49
C GLY A 68 -14.19 14.48 7.14
N ALA A 69 -12.87 14.69 7.07
CA ALA A 69 -12.08 14.47 5.85
C ALA A 69 -11.93 12.98 5.53
N VAL A 70 -11.67 12.14 6.53
CA VAL A 70 -11.62 10.68 6.37
C VAL A 70 -12.95 10.15 5.83
N LYS A 71 -14.07 10.58 6.41
CA LYS A 71 -15.40 10.15 5.94
C LYS A 71 -15.65 10.53 4.48
N ARG A 72 -15.27 11.74 4.06
CA ARG A 72 -15.36 12.16 2.64
C ARG A 72 -14.52 11.29 1.72
N LEU A 73 -13.30 10.93 2.12
CA LEU A 73 -12.42 10.05 1.34
C LEU A 73 -12.98 8.63 1.24
N GLU A 74 -13.64 8.13 2.29
CA GLU A 74 -14.34 6.84 2.23
C GLU A 74 -15.53 6.88 1.27
N ASP A 75 -16.33 7.94 1.31
CA ASP A 75 -17.45 8.14 0.38
C ASP A 75 -16.95 8.26 -1.08
N GLU A 76 -15.86 8.99 -1.33
CA GLU A 76 -15.22 9.10 -2.65
C GLU A 76 -14.67 7.75 -3.13
N ARG A 77 -14.00 6.98 -2.25
CA ARG A 77 -13.51 5.63 -2.55
C ARG A 77 -14.66 4.73 -3.00
N ASP A 78 -15.78 4.75 -2.28
CA ASP A 78 -16.92 3.87 -2.56
C ASP A 78 -17.62 4.26 -3.88
N ALA A 79 -17.74 5.55 -4.18
CA ALA A 79 -18.23 6.03 -5.47
C ALA A 79 -17.32 5.64 -6.65
N ILE A 80 -16.00 5.71 -6.47
CA ILE A 80 -15.02 5.24 -7.48
C ILE A 80 -15.18 3.73 -7.70
N LYS A 81 -15.34 2.96 -6.62
CA LYS A 81 -15.52 1.51 -6.70
C LYS A 81 -16.80 1.12 -7.45
N GLU A 82 -17.92 1.80 -7.18
CA GLU A 82 -19.18 1.58 -7.91
C GLU A 82 -19.05 1.93 -9.40
N THR A 83 -18.36 3.03 -9.72
CA THR A 83 -18.07 3.42 -11.11
C THR A 83 -17.19 2.39 -11.83
N LEU A 84 -16.20 1.81 -11.15
CA LEU A 84 -15.36 0.75 -11.72
C LEU A 84 -16.17 -0.53 -11.94
N MET A 85 -16.98 -0.94 -10.97
CA MET A 85 -17.83 -2.13 -11.07
C MET A 85 -18.87 -2.01 -12.20
N SER A 86 -19.45 -0.83 -12.41
CA SER A 86 -20.39 -0.61 -13.52
C SER A 86 -19.70 -0.66 -14.88
N LYS A 87 -18.47 -0.16 -14.99
CA LYS A 87 -17.66 -0.30 -16.21
C LYS A 87 -17.25 -1.74 -16.50
N ASP A 88 -16.86 -2.50 -15.47
CA ASP A 88 -16.56 -3.94 -15.64
C ASP A 88 -17.79 -4.72 -16.12
N PHE A 89 -18.98 -4.39 -15.60
CA PHE A 89 -20.25 -4.95 -16.08
C PHE A 89 -20.55 -4.58 -17.53
N ASP A 90 -20.28 -3.32 -17.93
CA ASP A 90 -20.41 -2.86 -19.31
C ASP A 90 -19.44 -3.57 -20.27
N TYR A 91 -18.17 -3.76 -19.88
CA TYR A 91 -17.20 -4.52 -20.67
C TYR A 91 -17.59 -6.00 -20.77
N THR A 92 -18.02 -6.63 -19.68
CA THR A 92 -18.50 -8.01 -19.70
C THR A 92 -19.70 -8.17 -20.62
N THR A 93 -20.66 -7.23 -20.57
CA THR A 93 -21.83 -7.23 -21.44
C THR A 93 -21.43 -7.03 -22.90
N LYS A 94 -20.49 -6.13 -23.19
CA LYS A 94 -19.95 -5.90 -24.54
C LYS A 94 -19.22 -7.13 -25.08
N ILE A 95 -18.43 -7.80 -24.24
CA ILE A 95 -17.75 -9.06 -24.57
C ILE A 95 -18.78 -10.14 -24.90
N ASN A 96 -19.77 -10.38 -24.04
CA ASN A 96 -20.81 -11.39 -24.28
C ASN A 96 -21.65 -11.09 -25.54
N THR A 97 -21.91 -9.81 -25.80
CA THR A 97 -22.60 -9.37 -27.03
C THR A 97 -21.76 -9.63 -28.27
N LEU A 98 -20.46 -9.35 -28.21
CA LEU A 98 -19.52 -9.67 -29.28
C LEU A 98 -19.44 -11.18 -29.51
N GLU A 99 -19.33 -11.98 -28.44
CA GLU A 99 -19.32 -13.45 -28.51
C GLU A 99 -20.58 -14.01 -29.17
N SER A 100 -21.76 -13.48 -28.80
CA SER A 100 -23.04 -13.85 -29.40
C SER A 100 -23.07 -13.49 -30.89
N PHE A 101 -22.63 -12.29 -31.25
CA PHE A 101 -22.55 -11.84 -32.64
C PHE A 101 -21.62 -12.72 -33.50
N ILE A 102 -20.45 -13.09 -32.96
CA ILE A 102 -19.49 -13.98 -33.61
C ILE A 102 -20.13 -15.35 -33.87
N HIS A 103 -20.83 -15.89 -32.86
CA HIS A 103 -21.51 -17.18 -32.95
C HIS A 103 -22.65 -17.18 -33.98
N GLU A 104 -23.56 -16.20 -33.91
CA GLU A 104 -24.70 -16.04 -34.81
C GLU A 104 -24.28 -15.90 -36.28
N ASN A 105 -23.21 -15.16 -36.54
CA ASN A 105 -22.72 -14.90 -37.88
C ASN A 105 -21.71 -15.96 -38.37
N LYS A 106 -21.47 -17.03 -37.59
CA LYS A 106 -20.49 -18.09 -37.90
C LYS A 106 -19.12 -17.52 -38.30
N LEU A 107 -18.76 -16.39 -37.72
CA LEU A 107 -17.48 -15.74 -38.01
C LEU A 107 -16.39 -16.59 -37.38
N GLN A 108 -15.53 -17.18 -38.23
CA GLN A 108 -14.29 -17.74 -37.76
C GLN A 108 -13.36 -16.56 -37.47
N ILE A 109 -13.37 -16.09 -36.22
CA ILE A 109 -12.21 -15.34 -35.74
C ILE A 109 -11.04 -16.31 -35.81
N PRO A 110 -9.91 -15.94 -36.45
CA PRO A 110 -8.68 -16.70 -36.30
C PRO A 110 -8.39 -16.75 -34.81
N MET A 111 -8.72 -17.88 -34.19
CA MET A 111 -8.56 -18.14 -32.75
C MET A 111 -7.06 -18.17 -32.35
N ASP A 112 -6.19 -17.88 -33.32
CA ASP A 112 -4.74 -17.92 -33.28
C ASP A 112 -4.10 -16.51 -33.16
N LEU A 113 -4.90 -15.44 -33.09
CA LEU A 113 -4.37 -14.09 -32.81
C LEU A 113 -3.95 -13.90 -31.34
N ASP A 114 -4.44 -14.74 -30.43
CA ASP A 114 -4.38 -14.52 -28.98
C ASP A 114 -3.46 -15.51 -28.24
N ALA A 115 -2.92 -16.52 -28.95
CA ALA A 115 -1.95 -17.47 -28.41
C ALA A 115 -0.50 -16.95 -28.50
N GLN A 116 -0.25 -15.91 -29.30
CA GLN A 116 1.08 -15.34 -29.51
C GLN A 116 1.24 -13.91 -28.96
N THR A 117 0.17 -13.27 -28.51
CA THR A 117 0.21 -11.91 -27.96
C THR A 117 0.82 -11.92 -26.56
N ASP A 118 1.76 -11.01 -26.36
CA ASP A 118 2.33 -10.75 -25.03
C ASP A 118 1.27 -10.07 -24.16
N LEU A 119 1.19 -10.48 -22.89
CA LEU A 119 0.35 -9.80 -21.89
C LEU A 119 0.87 -8.38 -21.62
N ILE A 120 2.20 -8.25 -21.55
CA ILE A 120 2.90 -7.02 -21.24
C ILE A 120 3.93 -6.76 -22.33
N THR A 121 3.76 -5.66 -23.04
CA THR A 121 4.79 -5.15 -23.96
C THR A 121 5.61 -4.08 -23.26
N TRP A 122 6.95 -4.20 -23.31
CA TRP A 122 7.83 -3.15 -22.82
C TRP A 122 7.53 -1.81 -23.51
N SER A 123 7.56 -0.73 -22.75
CA SER A 123 7.43 0.63 -23.23
C SER A 123 8.45 1.49 -22.49
N ASP A 124 9.01 2.50 -23.17
CA ASP A 124 10.02 3.39 -22.58
C ASP A 124 9.50 4.16 -21.36
N LYS A 125 8.17 4.24 -21.16
CA LYS A 125 7.59 4.77 -19.91
C LYS A 125 8.00 3.96 -18.67
N TYR A 126 8.33 2.67 -18.86
CA TYR A 126 8.80 1.77 -17.81
C TYR A 126 10.29 1.91 -17.50
N SER A 127 11.05 2.55 -18.38
CA SER A 127 12.47 2.78 -18.15
C SER A 127 12.70 3.63 -16.90
N ILE A 128 13.67 3.22 -16.09
CA ILE A 128 14.17 4.02 -14.97
C ILE A 128 15.50 4.70 -15.32
N GLN A 129 15.91 4.65 -16.59
CA GLN A 129 17.15 5.20 -17.12
C GLN A 129 18.41 4.63 -16.45
N LEU A 130 18.36 3.33 -16.14
CA LEU A 130 19.50 2.52 -15.75
C LEU A 130 19.51 1.30 -16.67
N ASN A 131 20.36 1.29 -17.69
CA ASN A 131 20.30 0.33 -18.79
C ASN A 131 20.40 -1.11 -18.29
N ILE A 132 21.27 -1.38 -17.31
CA ILE A 132 21.41 -2.71 -16.73
C ILE A 132 20.15 -3.18 -15.99
N ILE A 133 19.45 -2.29 -15.30
CA ILE A 133 18.20 -2.59 -14.62
C ILE A 133 17.04 -2.72 -15.62
N ASP A 134 16.94 -1.82 -16.60
CA ASP A 134 15.92 -1.88 -17.64
C ASP A 134 16.01 -3.18 -18.45
N GLN A 135 17.22 -3.69 -18.70
CA GLN A 135 17.41 -5.01 -19.31
C GLN A 135 16.89 -6.13 -18.40
N GLN A 136 17.13 -6.02 -17.09
CA GLN A 136 16.59 -6.99 -16.14
C GLN A 136 15.06 -6.95 -16.09
N HIS A 137 14.43 -5.76 -16.07
CA HIS A 137 12.98 -5.60 -16.10
C HIS A 137 12.36 -6.15 -17.38
N LYS A 138 12.96 -5.89 -18.55
CA LYS A 138 12.50 -6.46 -19.83
C LYS A 138 12.48 -7.98 -19.79
N LYS A 139 13.54 -8.59 -19.24
CA LYS A 139 13.62 -10.04 -19.09
C LYS A 139 12.62 -10.57 -18.06
N TRP A 140 12.35 -9.79 -17.00
CA TRP A 140 11.33 -10.14 -16.02
C TRP A 140 9.93 -10.17 -16.63
N ILE A 141 9.61 -9.16 -17.44
CA ILE A 141 8.37 -9.10 -18.23
C ILE A 141 8.27 -10.26 -19.21
N GLU A 142 9.39 -10.67 -19.84
CA GLU A 142 9.41 -11.86 -20.70
C GLU A 142 8.96 -13.11 -19.95
N PHE A 143 9.40 -13.33 -18.70
CA PHE A 143 8.93 -14.45 -17.90
C PHE A 143 7.44 -14.38 -17.56
N VAL A 144 6.88 -13.19 -17.33
CA VAL A 144 5.43 -13.01 -17.16
C VAL A 144 4.69 -13.42 -18.44
N ASN A 145 5.19 -13.00 -19.60
CA ASN A 145 4.59 -13.36 -20.88
C ASN A 145 4.69 -14.86 -21.17
N ILE A 146 5.77 -15.53 -20.76
CA ILE A 146 5.88 -17.00 -20.83
C ILE A 146 4.81 -17.68 -19.98
N LEU A 147 4.59 -17.22 -18.74
CA LEU A 147 3.52 -17.73 -17.87
C LEU A 147 2.14 -17.52 -18.50
N TYR A 148 1.89 -16.33 -19.07
CA TYR A 148 0.64 -16.02 -19.73
C TYR A 148 0.36 -16.90 -20.95
N LYS A 149 1.36 -17.07 -21.82
CA LYS A 149 1.24 -17.94 -23.00
C LYS A 149 1.02 -19.39 -22.60
N ALA A 150 1.74 -19.89 -21.58
CA ALA A 150 1.54 -21.24 -21.05
C ALA A 150 0.12 -21.41 -20.47
N TYR A 151 -0.42 -20.40 -19.79
CA TYR A 151 -1.80 -20.39 -19.30
C TYR A 151 -2.81 -20.45 -20.46
N LYS A 152 -2.66 -19.59 -21.48
CA LYS A 152 -3.52 -19.55 -22.66
C LYS A 152 -3.49 -20.85 -23.46
N ALA A 153 -2.30 -21.46 -23.58
CA ALA A 153 -2.11 -22.74 -24.24
C ALA A 153 -2.58 -23.95 -23.42
N GLN A 154 -3.13 -23.73 -22.21
CA GLN A 154 -3.53 -24.79 -21.28
C GLN A 154 -2.39 -25.78 -21.02
N ALA A 155 -1.19 -25.25 -20.79
CA ALA A 155 0.01 -26.03 -20.54
C ALA A 155 -0.20 -27.04 -19.41
N LYS A 156 0.52 -28.17 -19.51
CA LYS A 156 0.43 -29.23 -18.49
C LYS A 156 0.84 -28.68 -17.13
N LYS A 157 0.23 -29.19 -16.07
CA LYS A 157 0.51 -28.78 -14.67
C LYS A 157 2.01 -28.68 -14.34
N LYS A 158 2.79 -29.68 -14.77
CA LYS A 158 4.25 -29.74 -14.59
C LYS A 158 4.98 -28.60 -15.31
N GLU A 159 4.63 -28.33 -16.56
CA GLU A 159 5.23 -27.26 -17.35
C GLU A 159 4.93 -25.89 -16.74
N MET A 160 3.69 -25.66 -16.31
CA MET A 160 3.32 -24.44 -15.59
C MET A 160 4.11 -24.28 -14.28
N ALA A 161 4.26 -25.36 -13.49
CA ALA A 161 5.04 -25.33 -12.26
C ALA A 161 6.53 -25.00 -12.52
N GLU A 162 7.12 -25.58 -13.57
CA GLU A 162 8.49 -25.26 -14.00
C GLU A 162 8.64 -23.80 -14.43
N ASN A 163 7.66 -23.25 -15.15
CA ASN A 163 7.68 -21.84 -15.54
C ASN A 163 7.54 -20.90 -14.33
N ILE A 164 6.72 -21.25 -13.34
CA ILE A 164 6.62 -20.49 -12.07
C ILE A 164 7.95 -20.52 -11.31
N SER A 165 8.63 -21.67 -11.26
CA SER A 165 9.95 -21.77 -10.63
C SER A 165 11.00 -20.93 -11.36
N LYS A 166 11.05 -20.97 -12.69
CA LYS A 166 11.96 -20.10 -13.47
C LYS A 166 11.70 -18.61 -13.25
N PHE A 167 10.43 -18.22 -13.13
CA PHE A 167 10.07 -16.85 -12.78
C PHE A 167 10.61 -16.45 -11.39
N LEU A 168 10.47 -17.33 -10.40
CA LEU A 168 11.00 -17.12 -9.04
C LEU A 168 12.54 -17.03 -9.04
N ASP A 169 13.23 -17.93 -9.72
CA ASP A 169 14.70 -17.92 -9.81
C ASP A 169 15.20 -16.59 -10.39
N TYR A 170 14.55 -16.10 -11.44
CA TYR A 170 14.90 -14.82 -12.03
C TYR A 170 14.53 -13.61 -11.15
N THR A 171 13.42 -13.71 -10.41
CA THR A 171 13.02 -12.71 -9.43
C THR A 171 14.07 -12.57 -8.32
N ASP A 172 14.55 -13.69 -7.79
CA ASP A 172 15.59 -13.70 -6.75
C ASP A 172 16.92 -13.13 -7.29
N TYR A 173 17.28 -13.42 -8.55
CA TYR A 173 18.44 -12.82 -9.22
C TYR A 173 18.31 -11.29 -9.33
N HIS A 174 17.16 -10.81 -9.84
CA HIS A 174 16.92 -9.38 -10.05
C HIS A 174 16.92 -8.62 -8.72
N PHE A 175 16.16 -9.09 -7.73
CA PHE A 175 16.12 -8.48 -6.41
C PHE A 175 17.47 -8.53 -5.70
N GLY A 176 18.20 -9.65 -5.80
CA GLY A 176 19.55 -9.76 -5.25
C GLY A 176 20.53 -8.76 -5.88
N PHE A 177 20.37 -8.45 -7.17
CA PHE A 177 21.15 -7.40 -7.83
C PHE A 177 20.84 -6.03 -7.22
N GLU A 178 19.56 -5.65 -7.17
CA GLU A 178 19.16 -4.35 -6.61
C GLU A 178 19.55 -4.19 -5.15
N GLU A 179 19.22 -5.18 -4.32
CA GLU A 179 19.48 -5.17 -2.89
C GLU A 179 20.97 -5.04 -2.59
N LYS A 180 21.81 -5.73 -3.36
CA LYS A 180 23.27 -5.61 -3.25
C LYS A 180 23.73 -4.18 -3.48
N TYR A 181 23.26 -3.51 -4.53
CA TYR A 181 23.68 -2.14 -4.83
C TYR A 181 23.05 -1.12 -3.89
N LEU A 182 21.81 -1.33 -3.44
CA LEU A 182 21.17 -0.51 -2.41
C LEU A 182 21.98 -0.54 -1.10
N GLU A 183 22.46 -1.72 -0.71
CA GLU A 183 23.30 -1.92 0.47
C GLU A 183 24.70 -1.32 0.27
N ASP A 184 25.40 -1.70 -0.81
CA ASP A 184 26.76 -1.26 -1.12
C ASP A 184 26.86 0.29 -1.22
N PHE A 185 25.83 0.94 -1.79
CA PHE A 185 25.76 2.40 -1.93
C PHE A 185 25.09 3.12 -0.76
N SER A 186 24.65 2.38 0.27
CA SER A 186 23.94 2.94 1.42
C SER A 186 22.74 3.81 1.03
N CYS A 187 22.00 3.39 0.01
CA CYS A 187 20.82 4.11 -0.44
C CYS A 187 19.73 4.07 0.65
N GLY A 188 19.03 5.20 0.85
CA GLY A 188 17.93 5.26 1.81
C GLY A 188 16.80 4.29 1.45
N ASN A 189 15.99 3.92 2.45
CA ASN A 189 14.79 3.08 2.31
C ASN A 189 15.06 1.61 1.91
N PHE A 190 16.32 1.13 1.94
CA PHE A 190 16.70 -0.25 1.62
C PHE A 190 15.86 -1.31 2.33
N GLU A 191 15.72 -1.21 3.66
CA GLU A 191 14.96 -2.21 4.45
C GLU A 191 13.49 -2.32 4.02
N ASN A 192 12.87 -1.20 3.69
CA ASN A 192 11.50 -1.20 3.19
C ASN A 192 11.41 -1.83 1.79
N HIS A 193 12.35 -1.50 0.89
CA HIS A 193 12.45 -2.08 -0.45
C HIS A 193 12.56 -3.61 -0.38
N ARG A 194 13.51 -4.10 0.43
CA ARG A 194 13.73 -5.53 0.71
C ARG A 194 12.51 -6.21 1.32
N SER A 195 11.81 -5.54 2.22
CA SER A 195 10.56 -6.07 2.80
C SER A 195 9.48 -6.28 1.71
N ARG A 196 9.33 -5.33 0.77
CA ARG A 196 8.40 -5.48 -0.36
C ARG A 196 8.79 -6.63 -1.29
N HIS A 197 10.08 -6.82 -1.54
CA HIS A 197 10.60 -7.97 -2.30
C HIS A 197 10.25 -9.30 -1.63
N ALA A 198 10.50 -9.40 -0.32
CA ALA A 198 10.18 -10.60 0.46
C ALA A 198 8.67 -10.92 0.43
N GLU A 199 7.82 -9.90 0.55
CA GLU A 199 6.36 -10.05 0.45
C GLU A 199 5.94 -10.56 -0.94
N PHE A 200 6.53 -10.01 -2.00
CA PHE A 200 6.25 -10.41 -3.38
C PHE A 200 6.57 -11.90 -3.62
N VAL A 201 7.77 -12.33 -3.25
CA VAL A 201 8.21 -13.74 -3.35
C VAL A 201 7.29 -14.65 -2.54
N ALA A 202 6.92 -14.24 -1.32
CA ALA A 202 6.01 -15.02 -0.48
C ALA A 202 4.63 -15.19 -1.12
N ASN A 203 4.08 -14.15 -1.75
CA ASN A 203 2.79 -14.22 -2.42
C ASN A 203 2.83 -15.14 -3.66
N ILE A 204 3.90 -15.11 -4.45
CA ILE A 204 4.05 -16.03 -5.59
C ILE A 204 4.10 -17.48 -5.10
N LYS A 205 4.85 -17.76 -4.02
CA LYS A 205 4.91 -19.10 -3.42
C LYS A 205 3.54 -19.58 -2.94
N LYS A 206 2.66 -18.69 -2.45
CA LYS A 206 1.26 -19.05 -2.13
C LYS A 206 0.48 -19.47 -3.38
N TYR A 207 0.62 -18.75 -4.49
CA TYR A 207 -0.02 -19.14 -5.75
C TYR A 207 0.54 -20.45 -6.31
N GLN A 208 1.85 -20.66 -6.23
CA GLN A 208 2.50 -21.91 -6.63
C GLN A 208 1.96 -23.09 -5.82
N LEU A 209 1.81 -22.95 -4.50
CA LEU A 209 1.21 -23.97 -3.64
C LEU A 209 -0.25 -24.26 -4.03
N ARG A 210 -1.05 -23.23 -4.30
CA ARG A 210 -2.44 -23.40 -4.77
C ARG A 210 -2.51 -24.15 -6.10
N HIS A 211 -1.67 -23.79 -7.07
CA HIS A 211 -1.56 -24.50 -8.35
C HIS A 211 -1.18 -25.97 -8.15
N ASN A 212 -0.22 -26.24 -7.26
CA ASN A 212 0.17 -27.62 -6.92
C ASN A 212 -0.96 -28.43 -6.28
N ASN A 213 -1.91 -27.77 -5.62
CA ASN A 213 -3.11 -28.37 -5.04
C ASN A 213 -4.34 -28.32 -5.98
N ASP A 214 -4.13 -28.17 -7.29
CA ASP A 214 -5.17 -28.25 -8.34
C ASP A 214 -6.24 -27.14 -8.29
N ASP A 215 -5.93 -26.01 -7.65
CA ASP A 215 -6.74 -24.80 -7.72
C ASP A 215 -6.70 -24.20 -9.14
N GLN A 216 -7.83 -24.31 -9.85
CA GLN A 216 -7.98 -23.91 -11.24
C GLN A 216 -7.77 -22.41 -11.47
N ASP A 217 -7.98 -21.56 -10.46
CA ASP A 217 -7.83 -20.12 -10.58
C ASP A 217 -6.41 -19.63 -10.25
N ALA A 218 -5.56 -20.50 -9.69
CA ALA A 218 -4.29 -20.08 -9.10
C ALA A 218 -3.38 -19.38 -10.12
N VAL A 219 -3.26 -19.93 -11.33
CA VAL A 219 -2.39 -19.40 -12.39
C VAL A 219 -2.93 -18.07 -12.91
N TYR A 220 -4.23 -17.97 -13.18
CA TYR A 220 -4.84 -16.73 -13.66
C TYR A 220 -4.67 -15.59 -12.66
N LYS A 221 -4.95 -15.86 -11.37
CA LYS A 221 -4.78 -14.87 -10.30
C LYS A 221 -3.32 -14.50 -10.07
N LEU A 222 -2.39 -15.45 -10.23
CA LEU A 222 -0.95 -15.16 -10.22
C LEU A 222 -0.57 -14.19 -11.34
N ILE A 223 -0.99 -14.45 -12.58
CA ILE A 223 -0.66 -13.60 -13.73
C ILE A 223 -1.15 -12.15 -13.52
N ILE A 224 -2.39 -11.96 -13.04
CA ILE A 224 -2.91 -10.63 -12.71
C ILE A 224 -2.06 -9.96 -11.62
N TYR A 225 -1.72 -10.71 -10.58
CA TYR A 225 -0.89 -10.22 -9.48
C TYR A 225 0.49 -9.76 -9.98
N LEU A 226 1.16 -10.58 -10.78
CA LEU A 226 2.47 -10.29 -11.36
C LEU A 226 2.42 -9.01 -12.21
N ASN A 227 1.46 -8.91 -13.13
CA ASN A 227 1.31 -7.73 -13.99
C ASN A 227 1.14 -6.44 -13.18
N ASN A 228 0.24 -6.45 -12.20
CA ASN A 228 -0.05 -5.26 -11.39
C ASN A 228 1.14 -4.89 -10.50
N TRP A 229 1.75 -5.87 -9.85
CA TRP A 229 2.84 -5.61 -8.91
C TRP A 229 4.10 -5.13 -9.64
N ILE A 230 4.53 -5.82 -10.70
CA ILE A 230 5.77 -5.49 -11.43
C ILE A 230 5.71 -4.09 -12.01
N LEU A 231 4.64 -3.77 -12.75
CA LEU A 231 4.52 -2.45 -13.38
C LEU A 231 4.45 -1.33 -12.35
N ASN A 232 3.75 -1.54 -11.24
CA ASN A 232 3.69 -0.57 -10.17
C ASN A 232 5.06 -0.41 -9.47
N HIS A 233 5.74 -1.52 -9.15
CA HIS A 233 7.02 -1.50 -8.45
C HIS A 233 8.09 -0.73 -9.23
N ILE A 234 8.26 -1.06 -10.51
CA ILE A 234 9.16 -0.37 -11.44
C ILE A 234 8.90 1.14 -11.47
N GLN A 235 7.62 1.53 -11.45
CA GLN A 235 7.24 2.93 -11.56
C GLN A 235 7.27 3.70 -10.24
N THR A 236 7.36 3.03 -9.09
CA THR A 236 7.17 3.68 -7.78
C THR A 236 8.31 3.46 -6.80
N GLU A 237 8.89 2.26 -6.71
CA GLU A 237 10.03 2.00 -5.84
C GLU A 237 11.34 2.08 -6.59
N ASP A 238 11.45 1.43 -7.75
CA ASP A 238 12.75 1.31 -8.44
C ASP A 238 13.27 2.68 -8.90
N LYS A 239 12.34 3.56 -9.29
CA LYS A 239 12.66 4.96 -9.60
C LYS A 239 13.30 5.72 -8.43
N ARG A 240 13.08 5.31 -7.17
CA ARG A 240 13.59 6.02 -5.99
C ARG A 240 15.09 5.86 -5.80
N TYR A 241 15.68 4.73 -6.22
CA TYR A 241 17.11 4.50 -6.07
C TYR A 241 17.94 5.00 -7.26
N VAL A 242 17.31 5.42 -8.36
CA VAL A 242 17.99 5.82 -9.61
C VAL A 242 19.06 6.87 -9.38
N GLU A 243 18.74 7.92 -8.63
CA GLU A 243 19.70 9.00 -8.34
C GLU A 243 20.90 8.47 -7.54
N CYS A 244 20.63 7.67 -6.50
CA CYS A 244 21.68 7.03 -5.69
C CYS A 244 22.61 6.17 -6.54
N PHE A 245 22.05 5.35 -7.43
CA PHE A 245 22.83 4.47 -8.31
C PHE A 245 23.67 5.25 -9.32
N LYS A 246 23.11 6.30 -9.93
CA LYS A 246 23.83 7.19 -10.85
C LYS A 246 24.99 7.93 -10.16
N LEU A 247 24.77 8.43 -8.95
CA LEU A 247 25.82 9.10 -8.16
C LEU A 247 26.98 8.15 -7.82
N ASN A 248 26.72 6.85 -7.73
CA ASN A 248 27.72 5.82 -7.48
C ASN A 248 28.23 5.14 -8.76
N GLY A 249 27.98 5.74 -9.93
CA GLY A 249 28.58 5.33 -11.21
C GLY A 249 27.87 4.20 -11.94
N LEU A 250 26.65 3.83 -11.53
CA LEU A 250 25.82 2.89 -12.27
C LEU A 250 25.00 3.61 -13.34
N SER A 251 24.95 3.07 -14.56
CA SER A 251 24.23 3.64 -15.72
C SER A 251 23.48 2.60 -16.53
#